data_AF-A0A9D6U226-F1
#
_entry.id   AF-A0A9D6U226-F1
#
_cell.length_a   1.000
_cell.length_b   1.000
_cell.length_c   1.000
_cell.angle_alpha   90.00
_cell.angle_beta   90.00
_cell.angle_gamma   90.00
#
_symmetry.space_group_name_H-M   'P 1'
#
loop_
_entity.id
_entity.type
_entity.pdbx_description
1 polymer ?
#
loop_
_entity_poly.entity_id
_entity_poly.type
_entity_poly.pdbx_seq_one_letter_code
_entity_poly.pdbx_strand_id
1 'polypeptide(L)'
;MTATSKDRATPYREGIELVLPMAANVKIYAGTMICWNASGYVAPGADTANFKFAGVALEQVDNTGGANGAKRIRVRRSGAFEFAASSISQADEGKMMYLVDDQTFDESNPGQGILCGVLVKYISAIKGWIDIASGIRPTLAAASADALTVSDAGDYFPAATDTVPEQIQALASDLVPITIPHYTGWTKDGTDKQLVGPKIELNYPGRIKRAYANLGTAPGATKTLLIKFGATTMITIAETATQGEGEALNIAVAADTDLLSAAGGVLLNETAAGTGADLDLVLMVARDDGV
;
A
#
# COMPACT_ATOMS: atom_id res chain seq x y z
N MET A 1 -7.92 21.04 28.77
CA MET A 1 -9.25 20.41 28.73
C MET A 1 -10.16 21.17 29.67
N THR A 2 -11.30 21.68 29.20
CA THR A 2 -12.25 22.39 30.04
C THR A 2 -13.21 21.38 30.67
N ALA A 3 -13.16 21.22 31.99
CA ALA A 3 -14.07 20.33 32.71
C ALA A 3 -15.45 20.99 32.87
N THR A 4 -16.51 20.20 32.70
CA THR A 4 -17.89 20.64 32.96
C THR A 4 -18.07 20.89 34.46
N SER A 5 -18.47 22.11 34.84
CA SER A 5 -18.61 22.52 36.25
C SER A 5 -20.04 22.53 36.78
N LYS A 6 -21.02 22.19 35.93
CA LYS A 6 -22.45 22.10 36.28
C LYS A 6 -23.22 21.26 35.28
N ASP A 7 -24.39 20.76 35.69
CA ASP A 7 -25.31 20.08 34.79
C ASP A 7 -25.74 20.98 33.63
N ARG A 8 -25.81 20.39 32.44
CA ARG A 8 -26.19 21.07 31.21
C ARG A 8 -27.51 20.52 30.70
N ALA A 9 -28.53 21.37 30.66
CA ALA A 9 -29.77 21.09 29.93
C ALA A 9 -29.47 21.02 28.42
N THR A 10 -29.25 19.83 27.90
CA THR A 10 -28.92 19.60 26.50
C THR A 10 -30.21 19.50 25.69
N PRO A 11 -30.51 20.44 24.77
CA PRO A 11 -31.72 20.38 23.97
C PRO A 11 -31.65 19.17 23.03
N TYR A 12 -32.72 18.37 23.01
CA TYR A 12 -32.87 17.20 22.16
C TYR A 12 -33.86 17.47 21.01
N ARG A 13 -33.56 16.90 19.85
CA ARG A 13 -34.47 16.79 18.70
C ARG A 13 -34.24 15.44 18.05
N GLU A 14 -35.28 14.82 17.50
CA GLU A 14 -35.19 13.53 16.80
C GLU A 14 -34.29 13.61 15.54
N GLY A 15 -34.10 14.80 14.99
CA GLY A 15 -33.21 15.04 13.84
C GLY A 15 -33.78 14.62 12.49
N ILE A 16 -35.05 14.19 12.46
CA ILE A 16 -35.80 13.82 11.25
C ILE A 16 -36.03 15.05 10.36
N GLU A 17 -36.35 16.20 10.96
CA GLU A 17 -36.47 17.48 10.27
C GLU A 17 -35.55 18.51 10.89
N LEU A 18 -34.80 19.23 10.05
CA LEU A 18 -33.88 20.27 10.49
C LEU A 18 -34.02 21.53 9.62
N VAL A 19 -33.78 22.68 10.23
CA VAL A 19 -33.75 23.98 9.55
C VAL A 19 -32.30 24.36 9.28
N LEU A 20 -31.88 24.23 8.02
CA LEU A 20 -30.48 24.34 7.60
C LEU A 20 -30.20 25.69 6.91
N PRO A 21 -29.02 26.30 7.11
CA PRO A 21 -28.66 27.57 6.49
C PRO A 21 -28.30 27.39 5.01
N MET A 22 -28.90 28.21 4.14
CA MET A 22 -28.70 28.12 2.68
C MET A 22 -27.43 28.83 2.23
N ALA A 23 -26.84 28.36 1.12
CA ALA A 23 -25.74 29.04 0.45
C ALA A 23 -26.19 30.38 -0.15
N ALA A 24 -25.25 31.27 -0.45
CA ALA A 24 -25.51 32.54 -1.12
C ALA A 24 -26.00 32.30 -2.56
N ASN A 25 -26.92 33.14 -3.03
CA ASN A 25 -27.39 33.17 -4.41
C ASN A 25 -27.96 31.84 -4.94
N VAL A 26 -28.54 30.99 -4.08
CA VAL A 26 -29.17 29.73 -4.49
C VAL A 26 -30.67 29.76 -4.28
N LYS A 27 -31.39 29.06 -5.15
CA LYS A 27 -32.81 28.76 -5.00
C LYS A 27 -32.98 27.26 -4.90
N ILE A 28 -33.72 26.81 -3.90
CA ILE A 28 -34.02 25.38 -3.67
C ILE A 28 -35.53 25.21 -3.80
N TYR A 29 -35.95 24.25 -4.61
CA TYR A 29 -37.36 23.91 -4.83
C TYR A 29 -37.85 22.92 -3.79
N ALA A 30 -39.15 22.94 -3.48
CA ALA A 30 -39.73 21.95 -2.59
C ALA A 30 -39.68 20.55 -3.25
N GLY A 31 -39.38 19.53 -2.45
CA GLY A 31 -39.32 18.14 -2.90
C GLY A 31 -38.01 17.75 -3.59
N THR A 32 -37.05 18.66 -3.76
CA THR A 32 -35.75 18.32 -4.40
C THR A 32 -34.71 17.85 -3.39
N MET A 33 -33.70 17.15 -3.88
CA MET A 33 -32.54 16.72 -3.12
C MET A 33 -31.60 17.89 -2.87
N ILE A 34 -30.99 17.90 -1.68
CA ILE A 34 -30.13 18.97 -1.19
C ILE A 34 -28.78 18.40 -0.77
N CYS A 35 -27.71 19.13 -1.01
CA CYS A 35 -26.37 18.84 -0.49
C CYS A 35 -25.83 19.95 0.41
N TRP A 36 -24.95 19.57 1.33
CA TRP A 36 -24.01 20.47 1.99
C TRP A 36 -22.87 20.77 1.03
N ASN A 37 -22.58 22.04 0.80
CA ASN A 37 -21.38 22.45 0.08
C ASN A 37 -20.15 22.43 1.00
N ALA A 38 -18.96 22.61 0.41
CA ALA A 38 -17.69 22.67 1.14
C ALA A 38 -17.62 23.78 2.21
N SER A 39 -18.43 24.83 2.09
CA SER A 39 -18.52 25.93 3.06
C SER A 39 -19.50 25.66 4.22
N GLY A 40 -20.16 24.49 4.26
CA GLY A 40 -21.10 24.13 5.32
C GLY A 40 -22.48 24.77 5.18
N TYR A 41 -22.89 25.14 3.96
CA TYR A 41 -24.23 25.66 3.67
C TYR A 41 -24.96 24.73 2.69
N VAL A 42 -26.29 24.72 2.75
CA VAL A 42 -27.08 23.88 1.84
C VAL A 42 -27.29 24.51 0.47
N ALA A 43 -27.16 23.70 -0.57
CA ALA A 43 -27.34 24.04 -1.98
C ALA A 43 -28.15 22.93 -2.67
N PRO A 44 -28.70 23.17 -3.89
CA PRO A 44 -29.29 22.11 -4.69
C PRO A 44 -28.35 20.90 -4.83
N GLY A 45 -28.93 19.70 -4.85
CA GLY A 45 -28.17 18.47 -5.06
C GLY A 45 -27.41 18.53 -6.39
N ALA A 46 -26.14 18.15 -6.35
CA ALA A 46 -25.29 18.08 -7.53
C ALA A 46 -24.11 17.15 -7.24
N ASP A 47 -23.64 16.44 -8.27
CA ASP A 47 -22.41 15.66 -8.23
C ASP A 47 -21.17 16.57 -8.27
N THR A 48 -20.95 17.32 -7.19
CA THR A 48 -19.86 18.30 -7.07
C THR A 48 -18.90 17.87 -5.97
N ALA A 49 -17.59 18.03 -6.22
CA ALA A 49 -16.56 17.66 -5.27
C ALA A 49 -16.80 18.28 -3.89
N ASN A 50 -16.61 17.48 -2.84
CA ASN A 50 -16.85 17.84 -1.43
C ASN A 50 -18.31 18.10 -1.04
N PHE A 51 -19.26 17.87 -1.94
CA PHE A 51 -20.66 17.93 -1.56
C PHE A 51 -21.05 16.69 -0.76
N LYS A 52 -21.96 16.87 0.19
CA LYS A 52 -22.47 15.77 1.01
C LYS A 52 -23.98 15.80 1.05
N PHE A 53 -24.63 14.68 0.79
CA PHE A 53 -26.08 14.61 0.76
C PHE A 53 -26.69 15.04 2.12
N ALA A 54 -27.60 16.00 2.08
CA ALA A 54 -28.18 16.63 3.27
C ALA A 54 -29.60 16.11 3.58
N GLY A 55 -30.36 15.75 2.55
CA GLY A 55 -31.75 15.31 2.63
C GLY A 55 -32.62 15.92 1.53
N VAL A 56 -33.93 15.96 1.77
CA VAL A 56 -34.94 16.45 0.81
C VAL A 56 -35.59 17.74 1.33
N ALA A 57 -35.74 18.72 0.45
CA ALA A 57 -36.38 20.00 0.73
C ALA A 57 -37.88 19.83 1.03
N LEU A 58 -38.39 20.38 2.14
CA LEU A 58 -39.84 20.37 2.43
C LEU A 58 -40.56 21.63 1.93
N GLU A 59 -39.82 22.66 1.55
CA GLU A 59 -40.36 23.95 1.11
C GLU A 59 -39.45 24.58 0.06
N GLN A 60 -40.00 25.48 -0.76
CA GLN A 60 -39.20 26.27 -1.67
C GLN A 60 -38.67 27.50 -0.95
N VAL A 61 -37.37 27.78 -1.07
CA VAL A 61 -36.77 29.02 -0.58
C VAL A 61 -35.81 29.56 -1.64
N ASP A 62 -35.87 30.87 -1.85
CA ASP A 62 -35.02 31.59 -2.79
C ASP A 62 -34.07 32.54 -2.02
N ASN A 63 -32.77 32.25 -2.00
CA ASN A 63 -31.72 33.09 -1.41
C ASN A 63 -30.92 33.86 -2.48
N THR A 64 -31.51 34.09 -3.66
CA THR A 64 -30.92 34.94 -4.71
C THR A 64 -30.66 36.34 -4.16
N GLY A 65 -29.43 36.84 -4.31
CA GLY A 65 -28.98 38.13 -3.78
C GLY A 65 -28.66 38.13 -2.27
N GLY A 66 -28.89 37.02 -1.57
CA GLY A 66 -28.58 36.87 -0.15
C GLY A 66 -27.17 36.30 0.10
N ALA A 67 -26.57 36.67 1.23
CA ALA A 67 -25.32 36.07 1.70
C ALA A 67 -25.53 34.62 2.23
N ASN A 68 -24.43 33.92 2.48
CA ASN A 68 -24.46 32.60 3.12
C ASN A 68 -25.20 32.65 4.46
N GLY A 69 -26.19 31.79 4.65
CA GLY A 69 -27.00 31.71 5.86
C GLY A 69 -28.05 32.82 6.03
N ALA A 70 -28.22 33.72 5.05
CA ALA A 70 -29.25 34.77 5.11
C ALA A 70 -30.68 34.21 5.15
N LYS A 71 -30.90 33.07 4.49
CA LYS A 71 -32.14 32.27 4.57
C LYS A 71 -31.85 30.86 5.04
N ARG A 72 -32.89 30.21 5.58
CA ARG A 72 -32.86 28.82 6.04
C ARG A 72 -34.02 28.07 5.43
N ILE A 73 -33.85 26.76 5.29
CA ILE A 73 -34.82 25.87 4.65
C ILE A 73 -35.06 24.64 5.53
N ARG A 74 -36.31 24.17 5.60
CA ARG A 74 -36.69 22.91 6.23
C ARG A 74 -36.32 21.72 5.35
N VAL A 75 -35.58 20.79 5.93
CA VAL A 75 -35.06 19.59 5.25
C VAL A 75 -35.45 18.35 6.02
N ARG A 76 -35.99 17.36 5.30
CA ARG A 76 -36.26 16.02 5.81
C ARG A 76 -35.03 15.14 5.63
N ARG A 77 -34.66 14.42 6.68
CA ARG A 77 -33.44 13.60 6.77
C ARG A 77 -33.70 12.10 6.96
N SER A 78 -34.95 11.66 6.85
CA SER A 78 -35.31 10.24 6.80
C SER A 78 -36.65 10.02 6.10
N GLY A 79 -36.81 8.84 5.51
CA GLY A 79 -38.01 8.42 4.79
C GLY A 79 -37.74 8.05 3.34
N ALA A 80 -38.70 7.37 2.72
CA ALA A 80 -38.64 7.02 1.31
C ALA A 80 -39.29 8.09 0.43
N PHE A 81 -38.62 8.48 -0.65
CA PHE A 81 -39.09 9.49 -1.60
C PHE A 81 -39.01 8.94 -3.03
N GLU A 82 -39.98 9.29 -3.86
CA GLU A 82 -39.95 8.96 -5.29
C GLU A 82 -39.15 10.03 -6.05
N PHE A 83 -38.15 9.61 -6.82
CA PHE A 83 -37.34 10.47 -7.67
C PHE A 83 -37.18 9.87 -9.07
N ALA A 84 -36.69 10.69 -10.00
CA ALA A 84 -36.25 10.20 -11.31
C ALA A 84 -34.94 9.42 -11.15
N ALA A 85 -34.73 8.45 -12.02
CA ALA A 85 -33.47 7.72 -12.13
C ALA A 85 -32.93 7.80 -13.56
N SER A 86 -31.61 7.66 -13.72
CA SER A 86 -31.00 7.63 -15.05
C SER A 86 -31.12 6.24 -15.70
N SER A 87 -30.75 5.17 -14.99
CA SER A 87 -30.75 3.81 -15.57
C SER A 87 -30.82 2.66 -14.55
N ILE A 88 -31.87 2.59 -13.73
CA ILE A 88 -32.01 1.52 -12.72
C ILE A 88 -32.70 0.25 -13.23
N SER A 89 -32.52 -0.87 -12.52
CA SER A 89 -33.21 -2.14 -12.79
C SER A 89 -33.83 -2.76 -11.52
N GLN A 90 -34.67 -3.78 -11.69
CA GLN A 90 -35.24 -4.54 -10.57
C GLN A 90 -34.16 -5.17 -9.67
N ALA A 91 -33.00 -5.51 -10.23
CA ALA A 91 -31.90 -6.12 -9.49
C ALA A 91 -31.17 -5.12 -8.56
N ASP A 92 -31.48 -3.83 -8.68
CA ASP A 92 -30.85 -2.77 -7.90
C ASP A 92 -31.64 -2.44 -6.62
N GLU A 93 -32.82 -3.03 -6.43
CA GLU A 93 -33.54 -2.92 -5.16
C GLU A 93 -32.68 -3.42 -3.99
N GLY A 94 -32.60 -2.60 -2.94
CA GLY A 94 -31.75 -2.82 -1.78
C GLY A 94 -30.30 -2.33 -1.93
N LYS A 95 -29.89 -1.88 -3.12
CA LYS A 95 -28.57 -1.27 -3.32
C LYS A 95 -28.54 0.21 -2.95
N MET A 96 -27.36 0.69 -2.59
CA MET A 96 -27.10 2.12 -2.40
C MET A 96 -27.02 2.81 -3.77
N MET A 97 -27.61 4.00 -3.85
CA MET A 97 -27.70 4.82 -5.06
C MET A 97 -26.90 6.11 -4.90
N TYR A 98 -26.42 6.63 -6.03
CA TYR A 98 -25.67 7.86 -6.17
C TYR A 98 -26.57 9.02 -6.60
N LEU A 99 -26.26 10.20 -6.08
CA LEU A 99 -26.87 11.46 -6.47
C LEU A 99 -26.31 11.88 -7.83
N VAL A 100 -27.18 12.14 -8.81
CA VAL A 100 -26.77 12.73 -10.09
C VAL A 100 -26.99 14.24 -10.06
N ASP A 101 -28.20 14.66 -9.72
CA ASP A 101 -28.60 16.07 -9.60
C ASP A 101 -29.67 16.24 -8.50
N ASP A 102 -30.39 17.36 -8.48
CA ASP A 102 -31.38 17.67 -7.44
C ASP A 102 -32.72 16.92 -7.59
N GLN A 103 -32.92 16.15 -8.66
CA GLN A 103 -34.13 15.38 -8.93
C GLN A 103 -33.88 13.96 -9.45
N THR A 104 -32.61 13.60 -9.72
CA THR A 104 -32.20 12.36 -10.36
C THR A 104 -31.16 11.60 -9.53
N PHE A 105 -31.32 10.28 -9.41
CA PHE A 105 -30.36 9.37 -8.82
C PHE A 105 -29.97 8.25 -9.79
N ASP A 106 -28.92 7.49 -9.48
CA ASP A 106 -28.53 6.35 -10.30
C ASP A 106 -27.79 5.27 -9.51
N GLU A 107 -27.71 4.06 -10.04
CA GLU A 107 -26.84 3.00 -9.50
C GLU A 107 -25.37 3.22 -9.86
N SER A 108 -25.12 3.90 -10.98
CA SER A 108 -23.78 4.23 -11.44
C SER A 108 -23.27 5.52 -10.77
N ASN A 109 -21.99 5.55 -10.40
CA ASN A 109 -21.39 6.76 -9.84
C ASN A 109 -21.16 7.78 -10.99
N PRO A 110 -21.77 8.97 -10.96
CA PRO A 110 -21.60 9.98 -12.00
C PRO A 110 -20.24 10.70 -11.97
N GLY A 111 -19.48 10.57 -10.87
CA GLY A 111 -18.15 11.17 -10.75
C GLY A 111 -17.66 11.31 -9.32
N GLN A 112 -18.40 11.98 -8.43
CA GLN A 112 -17.93 12.33 -7.07
C GLN A 112 -18.39 11.36 -5.99
N GLY A 113 -19.16 10.32 -6.33
CA GLY A 113 -19.51 9.24 -5.39
C GLY A 113 -20.46 9.67 -4.27
N ILE A 114 -21.31 10.68 -4.50
CA ILE A 114 -22.22 11.17 -3.46
C ILE A 114 -23.40 10.21 -3.30
N LEU A 115 -23.44 9.48 -2.19
CA LEU A 115 -24.54 8.54 -1.89
C LEU A 115 -25.80 9.31 -1.45
N CYS A 116 -26.95 9.00 -2.04
CA CYS A 116 -28.24 9.64 -1.73
C CYS A 116 -29.23 8.75 -0.97
N GLY A 117 -29.00 7.43 -0.91
CA GLY A 117 -29.85 6.51 -0.17
C GLY A 117 -29.93 5.11 -0.78
N VAL A 118 -30.80 4.28 -0.25
CA VAL A 118 -31.02 2.89 -0.74
C VAL A 118 -32.30 2.82 -1.55
N LEU A 119 -32.26 2.18 -2.72
CA LEU A 119 -33.47 1.94 -3.51
C LEU A 119 -34.37 0.93 -2.77
N VAL A 120 -35.56 1.34 -2.35
CA VAL A 120 -36.51 0.49 -1.62
C VAL A 120 -37.63 -0.08 -2.49
N LYS A 121 -37.90 0.54 -3.63
CA LYS A 121 -38.89 0.06 -4.59
C LYS A 121 -38.59 0.58 -6.01
N TYR A 122 -38.46 -0.35 -6.94
CA TYR A 122 -38.36 -0.09 -8.37
C TYR A 122 -39.76 0.17 -8.96
N ILE A 123 -39.89 1.17 -9.83
CA ILE A 123 -41.13 1.45 -10.59
C ILE A 123 -40.88 1.24 -12.08
N SER A 124 -39.80 1.84 -12.61
CA SER A 124 -39.36 1.70 -13.98
C SER A 124 -37.88 2.03 -14.08
N ALA A 125 -37.28 1.83 -15.26
CA ALA A 125 -35.85 2.10 -15.47
C ALA A 125 -35.42 3.55 -15.20
N ILE A 126 -36.38 4.47 -15.06
CA ILE A 126 -36.15 5.90 -14.83
C ILE A 126 -36.88 6.43 -13.59
N LYS A 127 -37.36 5.56 -12.70
CA LYS A 127 -38.14 5.95 -11.54
C LYS A 127 -38.11 4.91 -10.43
N GLY A 128 -37.89 5.37 -9.20
CA GLY A 128 -37.91 4.52 -8.02
C GLY A 128 -38.08 5.29 -6.72
N TRP A 129 -38.34 4.55 -5.64
CA TRP A 129 -38.40 5.09 -4.29
C TRP A 129 -37.07 4.86 -3.57
N ILE A 130 -36.47 5.91 -3.04
CA ILE A 130 -35.20 5.87 -2.32
C ILE A 130 -35.40 6.22 -0.85
N ASP A 131 -34.91 5.38 0.06
CA ASP A 131 -34.80 5.73 1.48
C ASP A 131 -33.51 6.52 1.72
N ILE A 132 -33.71 7.80 2.04
CA ILE A 132 -32.63 8.79 2.16
C ILE A 132 -31.85 8.69 3.48
N ALA A 133 -32.33 7.90 4.44
CA ALA A 133 -31.68 7.80 5.75
C ALA A 133 -30.23 7.31 5.65
N SER A 134 -29.99 6.34 4.76
CA SER A 134 -28.67 5.75 4.51
C SER A 134 -27.73 6.65 3.72
N GLY A 135 -28.24 7.57 2.88
CA GLY A 135 -27.40 8.54 2.17
C GLY A 135 -26.85 9.62 3.11
N ILE A 136 -27.58 9.95 4.16
CA ILE A 136 -27.19 10.94 5.17
C ILE A 136 -26.23 10.35 6.21
N ARG A 137 -26.39 9.05 6.49
CA ARG A 137 -25.55 8.26 7.38
C ARG A 137 -25.05 7.06 6.60
N PRO A 138 -24.13 7.25 5.63
CA PRO A 138 -23.57 6.13 4.90
C PRO A 138 -22.98 5.18 5.92
N THR A 139 -23.45 3.93 5.90
CA THR A 139 -22.84 2.88 6.71
C THR A 139 -21.37 2.80 6.32
N LEU A 140 -20.48 2.53 7.29
CA LEU A 140 -19.05 2.42 6.98
C LEU A 140 -18.81 1.51 5.77
N ALA A 141 -19.60 0.43 5.62
CA ALA A 141 -19.55 -0.48 4.48
C ALA A 141 -19.87 0.14 3.11
N ALA A 142 -20.76 1.15 3.03
CA ALA A 142 -21.10 1.82 1.78
C ALA A 142 -20.08 2.92 1.41
N ALA A 143 -19.43 3.53 2.40
CA ALA A 143 -18.34 4.48 2.18
C ALA A 143 -16.97 3.81 2.02
N SER A 144 -16.81 2.57 2.52
CA SER A 144 -15.52 1.87 2.56
C SER A 144 -15.28 0.90 1.41
N ALA A 145 -16.26 0.60 0.57
CA ALA A 145 -16.03 -0.25 -0.60
C ALA A 145 -15.09 0.44 -1.62
N ASP A 146 -15.18 1.78 -1.73
CA ASP A 146 -14.30 2.60 -2.58
C ASP A 146 -13.12 3.22 -1.83
N ALA A 147 -13.10 3.18 -0.49
CA ALA A 147 -12.04 3.78 0.34
C ALA A 147 -11.10 2.75 0.99
N LEU A 148 -11.25 1.47 0.65
CA LEU A 148 -10.28 0.41 0.92
C LEU A 148 -9.80 -0.09 -0.43
N THR A 149 -8.93 0.71 -1.01
CA THR A 149 -8.21 0.37 -2.22
C THR A 149 -6.92 -0.32 -1.85
N VAL A 150 -6.27 -0.93 -2.84
CA VAL A 150 -4.94 -1.50 -2.66
C VAL A 150 -3.92 -0.47 -2.17
N SER A 151 -4.13 0.83 -2.42
CA SER A 151 -3.24 1.90 -1.94
C SER A 151 -3.34 2.15 -0.43
N ASP A 152 -4.39 1.66 0.24
CA ASP A 152 -4.53 1.75 1.69
C ASP A 152 -3.77 0.62 2.42
N ALA A 153 -3.12 -0.27 1.65
CA ALA A 153 -2.15 -1.21 2.17
C ALA A 153 -0.83 -0.48 2.51
N GLY A 154 -0.42 -0.52 3.78
CA GLY A 154 0.79 0.15 4.29
C GLY A 154 0.54 1.03 5.52
N ASP A 155 -0.67 1.58 5.67
CA ASP A 155 -0.99 2.48 6.78
C ASP A 155 -1.39 1.74 8.07
N TYR A 156 -2.00 0.56 7.95
CA TYR A 156 -2.50 -0.22 9.10
C TYR A 156 -2.04 -1.69 9.14
N PHE A 157 -1.60 -2.22 8.01
CA PHE A 157 -0.98 -3.54 7.87
C PHE A 157 0.26 -3.39 6.98
N PRO A 158 1.28 -4.27 7.12
CA PRO A 158 2.38 -4.31 6.15
C PRO A 158 1.78 -4.37 4.74
N ALA A 159 2.26 -3.51 3.84
CA ALA A 159 1.73 -3.40 2.49
C ALA A 159 1.63 -4.80 1.85
N ALA A 160 0.46 -5.11 1.26
CA ALA A 160 0.31 -6.31 0.48
C ALA A 160 1.23 -6.19 -0.75
N THR A 161 2.10 -7.17 -0.95
CA THR A 161 2.84 -7.30 -2.21
C THR A 161 1.83 -7.64 -3.30
N ASP A 162 1.60 -6.70 -4.21
CA ASP A 162 0.46 -6.69 -5.13
C ASP A 162 0.67 -7.53 -6.38
N THR A 163 1.83 -8.17 -6.51
CA THR A 163 2.09 -9.07 -7.64
C THR A 163 2.30 -10.51 -7.18
N VAL A 164 1.64 -11.45 -7.88
CA VAL A 164 1.86 -12.89 -7.72
C VAL A 164 3.36 -13.26 -7.80
N PRO A 165 4.17 -12.63 -8.68
CA PRO A 165 5.63 -12.74 -8.64
C PRO A 165 6.27 -12.37 -7.30
N GLU A 166 5.92 -11.24 -6.68
CA GLU A 166 6.46 -10.82 -5.38
C GLU A 166 6.06 -11.78 -4.25
N GLN A 167 4.84 -12.33 -4.29
CA GLN A 167 4.37 -13.33 -3.32
C GLN A 167 5.08 -14.69 -3.47
N ILE A 168 5.35 -15.11 -4.71
CA ILE A 168 6.19 -16.30 -4.99
C ILE A 168 7.64 -16.05 -4.57
N GLN A 169 8.14 -14.82 -4.71
CA GLN A 169 9.51 -14.45 -4.39
C GLN A 169 9.77 -14.30 -2.88
N ALA A 170 8.79 -13.83 -2.10
CA ALA A 170 8.84 -13.87 -0.63
C ALA A 170 8.83 -15.31 -0.09
N LEU A 171 8.23 -16.25 -0.83
CA LEU A 171 8.28 -17.68 -0.51
C LEU A 171 9.57 -18.35 -1.02
N ALA A 172 10.24 -17.76 -2.02
CA ALA A 172 11.44 -18.26 -2.67
C ALA A 172 12.74 -17.54 -2.25
N SER A 173 12.72 -16.71 -1.20
CA SER A 173 13.90 -16.06 -0.63
C SER A 173 14.87 -17.03 0.08
N ASP A 174 14.86 -18.31 -0.27
CA ASP A 174 15.81 -19.31 0.23
C ASP A 174 17.21 -18.93 -0.25
N LEU A 175 18.00 -18.35 0.67
CA LEU A 175 19.44 -18.28 0.53
C LEU A 175 19.95 -19.69 0.33
N VAL A 176 20.51 -19.97 -0.85
CA VAL A 176 21.09 -21.27 -1.16
C VAL A 176 22.50 -21.30 -0.55
N PRO A 177 22.78 -22.20 0.41
CA PRO A 177 24.12 -22.38 0.94
C PRO A 177 24.96 -23.17 -0.07
N ILE A 178 26.02 -22.53 -0.58
CA ILE A 178 27.06 -23.17 -1.37
C ILE A 178 28.24 -23.39 -0.44
N THR A 179 28.47 -24.65 -0.07
CA THR A 179 29.59 -25.04 0.78
C THR A 179 30.74 -25.54 -0.07
N ILE A 180 31.92 -24.95 0.12
CA ILE A 180 33.19 -25.38 -0.45
C ILE A 180 34.01 -25.95 0.70
N PRO A 181 33.93 -27.27 0.95
CA PRO A 181 34.63 -27.89 2.07
C PRO A 181 36.12 -28.06 1.76
N HIS A 182 36.93 -27.78 2.77
CA HIS A 182 38.32 -28.19 2.94
C HIS A 182 39.21 -27.93 1.71
N TYR A 183 39.36 -26.67 1.34
CA TYR A 183 40.34 -26.26 0.36
C TYR A 183 41.74 -26.14 0.98
N THR A 184 42.75 -26.69 0.29
CA THR A 184 44.15 -26.68 0.73
C THR A 184 45.09 -26.33 -0.42
N GLY A 185 46.33 -25.97 -0.11
CA GLY A 185 47.41 -25.98 -1.09
C GLY A 185 47.58 -24.72 -1.96
N TRP A 186 46.96 -23.58 -1.62
CA TRP A 186 47.33 -22.31 -2.27
C TRP A 186 48.71 -21.83 -1.81
N THR A 187 49.37 -20.98 -2.58
CA THR A 187 50.61 -20.31 -2.15
C THR A 187 50.28 -18.98 -1.51
N LYS A 188 50.75 -18.73 -0.29
CA LYS A 188 50.61 -17.47 0.43
C LYS A 188 51.78 -16.56 0.05
N ASP A 189 51.53 -15.53 -0.75
CA ASP A 189 52.57 -14.59 -1.24
C ASP A 189 52.06 -13.15 -1.48
N GLY A 190 50.86 -12.82 -0.98
CA GLY A 190 50.24 -11.51 -1.16
C GLY A 190 49.64 -11.27 -2.56
N THR A 191 49.63 -12.28 -3.43
CA THR A 191 48.96 -12.21 -4.73
C THR A 191 47.63 -12.96 -4.70
N ASP A 192 46.73 -12.61 -5.63
CA ASP A 192 45.45 -13.30 -5.75
C ASP A 192 45.68 -14.73 -6.28
N LYS A 193 45.32 -15.74 -5.48
CA LYS A 193 45.34 -17.15 -5.84
C LYS A 193 43.94 -17.67 -6.05
N GLN A 194 43.71 -18.33 -7.17
CA GLN A 194 42.42 -18.92 -7.47
C GLN A 194 42.14 -20.12 -6.58
N LEU A 195 40.92 -20.18 -6.04
CA LEU A 195 40.42 -21.40 -5.41
C LEU A 195 39.98 -22.36 -6.52
N VAL A 196 40.66 -23.50 -6.64
CA VAL A 196 40.42 -24.47 -7.73
C VAL A 196 39.64 -25.67 -7.20
N GLY A 197 38.52 -25.98 -7.82
CA GLY A 197 37.68 -27.11 -7.43
C GLY A 197 36.85 -27.64 -8.59
N PRO A 198 35.93 -28.58 -8.32
CA PRO A 198 34.93 -28.96 -9.32
C PRO A 198 34.11 -27.74 -9.70
N LYS A 199 33.64 -27.72 -10.95
CA LYS A 199 32.84 -26.64 -11.51
C LYS A 199 31.56 -26.44 -10.68
N ILE A 200 31.33 -25.23 -10.17
CA ILE A 200 30.12 -24.87 -9.41
C ILE A 200 29.49 -23.66 -10.10
N GLU A 201 28.31 -23.87 -10.70
CA GLU A 201 27.59 -22.84 -11.44
C GLU A 201 26.14 -22.75 -11.01
N LEU A 202 25.60 -21.53 -11.11
CA LEU A 202 24.17 -21.28 -11.05
C LEU A 202 23.66 -21.03 -12.47
N ASN A 203 22.60 -21.74 -12.87
CA ASN A 203 21.97 -21.56 -14.18
C ASN A 203 21.09 -20.30 -14.28
N TYR A 204 21.19 -19.41 -13.28
CA TYR A 204 20.49 -18.16 -13.19
C TYR A 204 21.44 -17.10 -12.61
N PRO A 205 21.24 -15.80 -12.92
CA PRO A 205 22.04 -14.76 -12.30
C PRO A 205 21.74 -14.72 -10.80
N GLY A 206 22.77 -14.59 -9.98
CA GLY A 206 22.71 -14.66 -8.51
C GLY A 206 23.40 -13.50 -7.83
N ARG A 207 23.18 -13.36 -6.52
CA ARG A 207 23.85 -12.39 -5.65
C ARG A 207 24.37 -13.09 -4.41
N ILE A 208 25.68 -12.97 -4.15
CA ILE A 208 26.26 -13.37 -2.88
C ILE A 208 25.83 -12.34 -1.84
N LYS A 209 25.03 -12.78 -0.86
CA LYS A 209 24.49 -11.94 0.21
C LYS A 209 25.26 -12.11 1.51
N ARG A 210 25.79 -13.31 1.74
CA ARG A 210 26.66 -13.60 2.90
C ARG A 210 27.79 -14.54 2.53
N ALA A 211 28.90 -14.44 3.25
CA ALA A 211 30.01 -15.37 3.14
C ALA A 211 30.61 -15.63 4.52
N TYR A 212 30.94 -16.88 4.80
CA TYR A 212 31.55 -17.32 6.06
C TYR A 212 32.75 -18.21 5.76
N ALA A 213 33.86 -17.97 6.45
CA ALA A 213 35.10 -18.73 6.26
C ALA A 213 35.71 -19.14 7.59
N ASN A 214 36.17 -20.39 7.64
CA ASN A 214 36.95 -20.94 8.74
C ASN A 214 38.31 -21.40 8.23
N LEU A 215 39.37 -21.04 8.94
CA LEU A 215 40.75 -21.40 8.65
C LEU A 215 41.28 -22.39 9.69
N GLY A 216 41.97 -23.43 9.24
CA GLY A 216 42.71 -24.34 10.11
C GLY A 216 43.92 -23.67 10.79
N THR A 217 44.45 -22.58 10.23
CA THR A 217 45.53 -21.80 10.83
C THR A 217 45.38 -20.33 10.47
N ALA A 218 45.47 -19.45 11.48
CA ALA A 218 45.36 -18.00 11.29
C ALA A 218 46.50 -17.43 10.44
N PRO A 219 46.29 -16.30 9.72
CA PRO A 219 47.34 -15.66 8.92
C PRO A 219 48.59 -15.26 9.72
N GLY A 220 48.42 -14.89 10.99
CA GLY A 220 49.48 -14.48 11.90
C GLY A 220 49.56 -12.97 12.14
N ALA A 221 50.29 -12.55 13.16
CA ALA A 221 50.40 -11.14 13.55
C ALA A 221 50.78 -10.24 12.36
N THR A 222 50.06 -9.13 12.18
CA THR A 222 50.24 -8.16 11.07
C THR A 222 49.95 -8.70 9.66
N LYS A 223 49.38 -9.90 9.55
CA LYS A 223 48.99 -10.53 8.29
C LYS A 223 47.49 -10.57 8.11
N THR A 224 47.06 -10.76 6.88
CA THR A 224 45.67 -10.77 6.46
C THR A 224 45.47 -11.78 5.33
N LEU A 225 44.33 -12.45 5.34
CA LEU A 225 43.74 -13.15 4.21
C LEU A 225 42.52 -12.35 3.73
N LEU A 226 42.51 -11.98 2.46
CA LEU A 226 41.34 -11.46 1.76
C LEU A 226 40.76 -12.58 0.92
N ILE A 227 39.48 -12.88 1.12
CA ILE A 227 38.71 -13.76 0.25
C ILE A 227 37.86 -12.86 -0.64
N LYS A 228 38.05 -12.98 -1.95
CA LYS A 228 37.44 -12.10 -2.96
C LYS A 228 36.61 -12.91 -3.94
N PHE A 229 35.68 -12.24 -4.59
CA PHE A 229 35.00 -12.73 -5.78
C PHE A 229 35.27 -11.74 -6.91
N GLY A 230 36.04 -12.18 -7.91
CA GLY A 230 36.69 -11.25 -8.85
C GLY A 230 37.49 -10.18 -8.12
N ALA A 231 37.24 -8.90 -8.41
CA ALA A 231 37.93 -7.77 -7.76
C ALA A 231 37.34 -7.37 -6.39
N THR A 232 36.16 -7.88 -6.03
CA THR A 232 35.42 -7.44 -4.83
C THR A 232 35.78 -8.32 -3.63
N THR A 233 36.11 -7.70 -2.50
CA THR A 233 36.42 -8.44 -1.26
C THR A 233 35.12 -8.88 -0.57
N MET A 234 35.03 -10.17 -0.24
CA MET A 234 33.91 -10.78 0.48
C MET A 234 34.18 -10.89 1.98
N ILE A 235 35.37 -11.37 2.34
CA ILE A 235 35.78 -11.64 3.72
C ILE A 235 37.20 -11.12 3.93
N THR A 236 37.45 -10.52 5.09
CA THR A 236 38.79 -10.20 5.57
C THR A 236 39.05 -10.94 6.87
N ILE A 237 40.07 -11.80 6.90
CA ILE A 237 40.54 -12.45 8.13
C ILE A 237 41.91 -11.87 8.45
N ALA A 238 42.04 -11.27 9.63
CA ALA A 238 43.25 -10.55 10.02
C ALA A 238 43.90 -11.16 11.26
N GLU A 239 45.21 -10.96 11.36
CA GLU A 239 46.00 -11.25 12.53
C GLU A 239 45.88 -12.71 12.98
N THR A 240 45.47 -12.93 14.24
CA THR A 240 45.36 -14.25 14.86
C THR A 240 43.96 -14.86 14.72
N ALA A 241 43.06 -14.22 13.96
CA ALA A 241 41.72 -14.76 13.73
C ALA A 241 41.76 -15.98 12.81
N THR A 242 40.94 -16.98 13.14
CA THR A 242 40.74 -18.20 12.33
C THR A 242 39.37 -18.22 11.65
N GLN A 243 38.53 -17.20 11.88
CA GLN A 243 37.19 -17.11 11.30
C GLN A 243 36.99 -15.73 10.69
N GLY A 244 36.19 -15.64 9.64
CA GLY A 244 35.76 -14.38 9.07
C GLY A 244 34.37 -14.50 8.46
N GLU A 245 33.66 -13.38 8.48
CA GLU A 245 32.31 -13.28 7.97
C GLU A 245 32.11 -11.99 7.18
N GLY A 246 31.24 -12.05 6.19
CA GLY A 246 30.71 -10.90 5.47
C GLY A 246 29.21 -11.05 5.39
N GLU A 247 28.47 -10.38 6.29
CA GLU A 247 27.02 -10.61 6.46
C GLU A 247 26.12 -9.66 5.66
N ALA A 248 26.70 -8.61 5.08
CA ALA A 248 26.01 -7.57 4.32
C ALA A 248 26.64 -7.40 2.93
N LEU A 249 26.73 -8.48 2.17
CA LEU A 249 27.30 -8.47 0.82
C LEU A 249 26.22 -8.23 -0.23
N ASN A 250 26.61 -7.62 -1.35
CA ASN A 250 25.76 -7.48 -2.52
C ASN A 250 26.61 -7.63 -3.80
N ILE A 251 27.12 -8.83 -4.02
CA ILE A 251 28.04 -9.11 -5.12
C ILE A 251 27.30 -9.90 -6.19
N ALA A 252 27.20 -9.32 -7.38
CA ALA A 252 26.54 -9.95 -8.52
C ALA A 252 27.36 -11.10 -9.09
N VAL A 253 26.68 -12.18 -9.45
CA VAL A 253 27.19 -13.37 -10.12
C VAL A 253 26.34 -13.56 -11.37
N ALA A 254 26.95 -13.53 -12.55
CA ALA A 254 26.20 -13.79 -13.77
C ALA A 254 25.76 -15.26 -13.86
N ALA A 255 24.70 -15.52 -14.62
CA ALA A 255 24.30 -16.90 -14.92
C ALA A 255 25.46 -17.67 -15.57
N ASP A 256 25.50 -18.98 -15.33
CA ASP A 256 26.47 -19.91 -15.90
C ASP A 256 27.94 -19.50 -15.65
N THR A 257 28.18 -18.71 -14.60
CA THR A 257 29.52 -18.32 -14.17
C THR A 257 30.04 -19.34 -13.18
N ASP A 258 31.14 -20.00 -13.53
CA ASP A 258 31.83 -20.91 -12.60
C ASP A 258 32.43 -20.11 -11.45
N LEU A 259 31.88 -20.33 -10.25
CA LEU A 259 32.23 -19.65 -9.01
C LEU A 259 33.69 -19.89 -8.61
N LEU A 260 34.35 -20.88 -9.20
CA LEU A 260 35.75 -21.24 -8.92
C LEU A 260 36.69 -20.95 -10.11
N SER A 261 36.27 -20.19 -11.12
CA SER A 261 37.06 -19.93 -12.34
C SER A 261 38.03 -18.75 -12.28
N ALA A 262 38.99 -18.73 -13.20
CA ALA A 262 40.07 -17.74 -13.28
C ALA A 262 39.63 -16.32 -13.69
N ALA A 263 38.41 -16.18 -14.25
CA ALA A 263 37.91 -14.93 -14.84
C ALA A 263 36.63 -14.41 -14.18
N GLY A 264 36.41 -14.75 -12.90
CA GLY A 264 35.22 -14.33 -12.18
C GLY A 264 34.89 -15.12 -10.91
N GLY A 265 35.76 -16.02 -10.45
CA GLY A 265 35.52 -16.85 -9.27
C GLY A 265 36.13 -16.34 -7.97
N VAL A 266 36.16 -17.23 -6.97
CA VAL A 266 36.74 -16.98 -5.65
C VAL A 266 38.27 -16.92 -5.70
N LEU A 267 38.83 -15.84 -5.15
CA LEU A 267 40.27 -15.61 -5.05
C LEU A 267 40.68 -15.47 -3.58
N LEU A 268 41.84 -16.02 -3.23
CA LEU A 268 42.49 -15.94 -1.93
C LEU A 268 43.74 -15.08 -2.03
N ASN A 269 43.84 -14.03 -1.24
CA ASN A 269 45.03 -13.19 -1.16
C ASN A 269 45.52 -13.15 0.28
N GLU A 270 46.57 -13.90 0.58
CA GLU A 270 47.14 -13.96 1.91
C GLU A 270 48.53 -13.35 1.95
N THR A 271 48.74 -12.40 2.87
CA THR A 271 50.00 -11.65 3.02
C THR A 271 51.04 -12.39 3.87
N ALA A 272 50.66 -13.52 4.48
CA ALA A 272 51.61 -14.47 5.06
C ALA A 272 52.42 -15.13 3.94
N ALA A 273 53.61 -15.65 4.26
CA ALA A 273 54.44 -16.38 3.32
C ALA A 273 54.33 -17.89 3.57
N GLY A 274 54.30 -18.71 2.52
CA GLY A 274 54.36 -20.17 2.61
C GLY A 274 53.17 -20.89 1.98
N THR A 275 52.84 -22.08 2.48
CA THR A 275 51.72 -22.89 1.97
C THR A 275 50.42 -22.52 2.70
N GLY A 276 49.32 -22.55 1.94
CA GLY A 276 47.94 -22.37 2.38
C GLY A 276 47.57 -23.25 3.58
N ALA A 277 46.77 -22.71 4.49
CA ALA A 277 46.16 -23.49 5.56
C ALA A 277 44.93 -24.25 5.03
N ASP A 278 44.22 -24.98 5.88
CA ASP A 278 42.88 -25.46 5.50
C ASP A 278 41.89 -24.29 5.48
N LEU A 279 41.03 -24.22 4.47
CA LEU A 279 39.94 -23.24 4.35
C LEU A 279 38.61 -23.95 4.09
N ASP A 280 37.62 -23.71 4.95
CA ASP A 280 36.21 -24.01 4.70
C ASP A 280 35.48 -22.71 4.36
N LEU A 281 34.78 -22.68 3.22
CA LEU A 281 34.06 -21.49 2.76
C LEU A 281 32.58 -21.82 2.53
N VAL A 282 31.69 -21.00 3.07
CA VAL A 282 30.25 -21.07 2.83
C VAL A 282 29.79 -19.76 2.23
N LEU A 283 29.16 -19.82 1.07
CA LEU A 283 28.52 -18.68 0.41
C LEU A 283 27.01 -18.83 0.50
N MET A 284 26.32 -17.78 0.90
CA MET A 284 24.86 -17.72 0.87
C MET A 284 24.45 -16.88 -0.33
N VAL A 285 23.89 -17.54 -1.33
CA VAL A 285 23.55 -16.93 -2.61
C VAL A 285 22.04 -16.87 -2.79
N ALA A 286 21.54 -15.71 -3.21
CA ALA A 286 20.16 -15.52 -3.64
C ALA A 286 20.11 -15.37 -5.16
N ARG A 287 18.97 -15.66 -5.79
CA ARG A 287 18.75 -15.31 -7.20
C ARG A 287 18.76 -13.79 -7.37
N ASP A 288 19.36 -13.30 -8.46
CA ASP A 288 19.33 -11.90 -8.88
C ASP A 288 18.12 -11.69 -9.79
N ASP A 289 17.17 -10.90 -9.32
CA ASP A 289 15.95 -10.48 -10.03
C ASP A 289 16.09 -9.07 -10.64
N GLY A 290 17.24 -8.41 -10.45
CA GLY A 290 17.52 -7.07 -10.97
C GLY A 290 17.07 -5.92 -10.05
N VAL A 291 16.72 -6.20 -8.79
CA VAL A 291 16.33 -5.21 -7.77
C VAL A 291 17.40 -5.06 -6.69
#